data_AF-A0A6I9HTQ3-F1
#
_entry.id   AF-A0A6I9HTQ3-F1
#
_cell.length_a   1.000
_cell.length_b   1.000
_cell.length_c   1.000
_cell.angle_alpha   90.00
_cell.angle_beta   90.00
_cell.angle_gamma   90.00
#
_symmetry.space_group_name_H-M   'P 1'
#
loop_
_entity.id
_entity.type
_entity.pdbx_description
1 polymer ?
#
loop_
_entity_poly.entity_id
_entity_poly.type
_entity_poly.pdbx_seq_one_letter_code
_entity_poly.pdbx_strand_id
1 'polypeptide(L)'
;TNINGALQTGAKLLNDYIAQNDIDARSVSLIIFLTDGRPTVGETQSSKILSNTKEAIRDKFCLFTIGIGNDVDHKLLERMALENCGMTRLFQEDEDAASHLKGFYDEIGTPLLSDIRVDYPEGDVEQVTQNFFPNYFNGSEIIIAGKLINRTSDKLHVEVTASNSKKYILLKTDVAIDLPSRNDIRGVPGLEDGKGDNNYIERAWSYLTIKELLNSRLKSDDIQEKDKLMEKAKSMALAYNFVTPFTVLKMKEAGLHSEPPQEEFISPSTDGIGEKVQSLQGHKAPPGIRRGQDKQRIKISKTSADGDPHFVIDFPSSKLSVCFNIDGEPGDILRLVSDHKESGVTVNGQLIGAPAPPNGHKKHRTYFSTITILSNKPERSYLEITPKRVILDDGERLVLSCGRSAVVRSRSLEVSISAFSNITVTIRDSISFVILIHHYKKPAPYQRNHLGFYISNSKGLSSDSHGLLGQFLSHEVKLLQESLNTSRQEAGQNQTEALKASPTNTLKVKGRLVPVVWKQRRIYNGQQEIECWFAKNNADKLIDGSYQDYLASHPFDTGTSFGTINSL
;
A
#
# COMPACT_ATOMS: atom_id res chain seq x y z
N THR A 1 30.36 37.48 3.14
CA THR A 1 29.38 36.39 2.93
C THR A 1 27.97 36.89 3.19
N ASN A 2 27.11 36.92 2.16
CA ASN A 2 25.69 37.30 2.30
C ASN A 2 24.80 36.05 2.29
N ILE A 3 24.66 35.42 3.46
CA ILE A 3 23.91 34.16 3.63
C ILE A 3 22.41 34.36 3.35
N ASN A 4 21.82 35.42 3.92
CA ASN A 4 20.39 35.71 3.77
C ASN A 4 19.98 35.88 2.30
N GLY A 5 20.74 36.69 1.55
CA GLY A 5 20.45 36.94 0.14
C GLY A 5 20.52 35.64 -0.69
N ALA A 6 21.55 34.82 -0.47
CA ALA A 6 21.71 33.56 -1.18
C ALA A 6 20.53 32.60 -0.94
N LEU A 7 20.11 32.44 0.31
CA LEU A 7 18.98 31.58 0.68
C LEU A 7 17.65 32.08 0.08
N GLN A 8 17.40 33.39 0.14
CA GLN A 8 16.21 33.99 -0.47
C GLN A 8 16.19 33.79 -1.99
N THR A 9 17.33 33.96 -2.66
CA THR A 9 17.43 33.72 -4.10
C THR A 9 17.21 32.24 -4.45
N GLY A 10 17.88 31.32 -3.75
CA GLY A 10 17.72 29.88 -3.97
C GLY A 10 16.29 29.40 -3.74
N ALA A 11 15.68 29.81 -2.62
CA ALA A 11 14.30 29.49 -2.31
C ALA A 11 13.31 30.08 -3.33
N LYS A 12 13.55 31.30 -3.82
CA LYS A 12 12.72 31.90 -4.87
C LYS A 12 12.79 31.10 -6.16
N LEU A 13 13.99 30.76 -6.63
CA LEU A 13 14.17 29.98 -7.87
C LEU A 13 13.43 28.64 -7.81
N LEU A 14 13.54 27.93 -6.68
CA LEU A 14 12.87 26.65 -6.51
C LEU A 14 11.34 26.80 -6.40
N ASN A 15 10.85 27.81 -5.69
CA ASN A 15 9.42 28.12 -5.64
C ASN A 15 8.85 28.46 -7.03
N ASP A 16 9.54 29.30 -7.79
CA ASP A 16 9.13 29.70 -9.14
C ASP A 16 9.09 28.47 -10.07
N TYR A 17 10.08 27.57 -9.96
CA TYR A 17 10.14 26.32 -10.71
C TYR A 17 8.97 25.37 -10.37
N ILE A 18 8.66 25.20 -9.08
CA ILE A 18 7.53 24.40 -8.60
C ILE A 18 6.20 24.97 -9.12
N ALA A 19 6.03 26.30 -9.08
CA ALA A 19 4.80 26.96 -9.52
C ALA A 19 4.59 26.90 -11.04
N GLN A 20 5.65 26.95 -11.84
CA GLN A 20 5.56 27.02 -13.31
C GLN A 20 5.40 25.66 -13.99
N ASN A 21 6.00 24.59 -13.44
CA ASN A 21 6.10 23.31 -14.15
C ASN A 21 5.01 22.30 -13.77
N ASP A 22 3.97 22.73 -13.03
CA ASP A 22 2.93 21.85 -12.45
C ASP A 22 3.54 20.54 -11.93
N ILE A 23 4.68 20.69 -11.25
CA ILE A 23 5.42 19.55 -10.73
C ILE A 23 4.44 18.84 -9.81
N ASP A 24 4.21 17.56 -10.10
CA ASP A 24 3.30 16.74 -9.32
C ASP A 24 3.60 17.01 -7.85
N ALA A 25 2.60 17.44 -7.07
CA ALA A 25 2.75 17.95 -5.71
C ALA A 25 3.51 16.97 -4.78
N ARG A 26 3.73 15.74 -5.24
CA ARG A 26 4.44 14.64 -4.61
C ARG A 26 5.93 14.55 -4.97
N SER A 27 6.47 15.47 -5.76
CA SER A 27 7.90 15.50 -6.09
C SER A 27 8.70 16.15 -4.97
N VAL A 28 9.81 15.51 -4.59
CA VAL A 28 10.68 16.00 -3.52
C VAL A 28 11.62 17.08 -4.07
N SER A 29 11.56 18.26 -3.46
CA SER A 29 12.43 19.39 -3.75
C SER A 29 13.30 19.68 -2.53
N LEU A 30 14.59 19.98 -2.74
CA LEU A 30 15.59 20.17 -1.68
C LEU A 30 16.50 21.35 -2.00
N ILE A 31 16.99 22.03 -0.97
CA ILE A 31 18.11 22.98 -1.05
C ILE A 31 19.27 22.44 -0.22
N ILE A 32 20.48 22.51 -0.78
CA ILE A 32 21.74 22.26 -0.06
C ILE A 32 22.48 23.59 0.00
N PHE A 33 22.74 24.08 1.21
CA PHE A 33 23.46 25.34 1.46
C PHE A 33 24.83 25.05 2.07
N LEU A 34 25.88 25.59 1.48
CA LEU A 34 27.27 25.38 1.89
C LEU A 34 27.90 26.73 2.30
N THR A 35 28.62 26.76 3.42
CA THR A 35 29.39 27.93 3.86
C THR A 35 30.62 27.53 4.68
N ASP A 36 31.66 28.35 4.61
CA ASP A 36 32.89 28.27 5.42
C ASP A 36 32.95 29.34 6.52
N GLY A 37 32.02 30.30 6.51
CA GLY A 37 32.05 31.42 7.44
C GLY A 37 30.70 31.97 7.84
N ARG A 38 30.76 33.03 8.66
CA ARG A 38 29.62 33.77 9.22
C ARG A 38 29.01 34.75 8.22
N PRO A 39 27.75 35.17 8.41
CA PRO A 39 27.19 36.26 7.61
C PRO A 39 27.94 37.58 7.92
N THR A 40 28.44 38.25 6.88
CA THR A 40 29.20 39.52 7.01
C THR A 40 28.69 40.64 6.11
N VAL A 41 27.81 40.34 5.15
CA VAL A 41 27.27 41.32 4.19
C VAL A 41 25.74 41.13 4.10
N GLY A 42 24.99 42.23 4.02
CA GLY A 42 23.53 42.19 4.00
C GLY A 42 22.94 42.02 5.40
N GLU A 43 21.94 41.14 5.54
CA GLU A 43 21.40 40.78 6.85
C GLU A 43 22.36 39.83 7.56
N THR A 44 22.77 40.22 8.77
CA THR A 44 23.78 39.51 9.58
C THR A 44 23.21 39.00 10.90
N GLN A 45 22.01 39.43 11.28
CA GLN A 45 21.35 39.02 12.51
C GLN A 45 20.72 37.63 12.36
N SER A 46 21.26 36.64 13.07
CA SER A 46 20.85 35.22 12.97
C SER A 46 19.34 35.00 13.08
N SER A 47 18.63 35.69 14.00
CA SER A 47 17.17 35.55 14.15
C SER A 47 16.39 36.00 12.92
N LYS A 48 16.81 37.08 12.26
CA LYS A 48 16.18 37.55 11.02
C LYS A 48 16.49 36.63 9.85
N ILE A 49 17.72 36.12 9.75
CA ILE A 49 18.09 35.14 8.71
C ILE A 49 17.21 33.89 8.82
N LEU A 50 17.02 33.37 10.04
CA LEU A 50 16.14 32.23 10.31
C LEU A 50 14.69 32.52 9.87
N SER A 51 14.12 33.63 10.32
CA SER A 51 12.75 34.05 9.97
C SER A 51 12.58 34.22 8.45
N ASN A 52 13.50 34.94 7.79
CA ASN A 52 13.47 35.17 6.35
C ASN A 52 13.59 33.86 5.57
N THR A 53 14.43 32.93 6.02
CA THR A 53 14.62 31.63 5.38
C THR A 53 13.34 30.80 5.47
N LYS A 54 12.75 30.72 6.66
CA LYS A 54 11.48 30.02 6.88
C LYS A 54 10.35 30.60 6.03
N GLU A 55 10.25 31.93 5.94
CA GLU A 55 9.26 32.62 5.10
C GLU A 55 9.48 32.41 3.60
N ALA A 56 10.73 32.27 3.17
CA ALA A 56 11.07 31.99 1.78
C ALA A 56 10.73 30.53 1.39
N ILE A 57 10.97 29.57 2.28
CA ILE A 57 10.75 28.14 2.04
C ILE A 57 9.28 27.75 2.18
N ARG A 58 8.57 28.28 3.19
CA ARG A 58 7.13 28.05 3.44
C ARG A 58 6.75 26.58 3.59
N ASP A 59 7.61 25.80 4.25
CA ASP A 59 7.44 24.36 4.47
C ASP A 59 7.25 23.51 3.18
N LYS A 60 7.67 24.03 2.02
CA LYS A 60 7.48 23.35 0.72
C LYS A 60 8.62 22.39 0.34
N PHE A 61 9.81 22.60 0.87
CA PHE A 61 11.00 21.81 0.56
C PHE A 61 11.98 21.87 1.73
N CYS A 62 12.86 20.88 1.84
CA CYS A 62 13.82 20.84 2.94
C CYS A 62 15.13 21.57 2.62
N LEU A 63 15.71 22.20 3.63
CA LEU A 63 17.01 22.87 3.56
C LEU A 63 18.03 22.10 4.39
N PHE A 64 19.04 21.58 3.71
CA PHE A 64 20.23 21.00 4.34
C PHE A 64 21.35 22.02 4.36
N THR A 65 22.10 22.08 5.45
CA THR A 65 23.24 22.99 5.58
C THR A 65 24.54 22.21 5.77
N ILE A 66 25.62 22.73 5.19
CA ILE A 66 26.95 22.17 5.30
C ILE A 66 27.88 23.31 5.73
N GLY A 67 28.55 23.11 6.87
CA GLY A 67 29.59 24.01 7.36
C GLY A 67 30.96 23.38 7.15
N ILE A 68 31.90 24.14 6.59
CA ILE A 68 33.31 23.72 6.50
C ILE A 68 34.14 24.58 7.44
N GLY A 69 34.97 23.94 8.26
CA GLY A 69 35.86 24.61 9.19
C GLY A 69 35.19 25.13 10.47
N ASN A 70 35.98 25.84 11.27
CA ASN A 70 35.59 26.28 12.61
C ASN A 70 35.02 27.71 12.65
N ASP A 71 35.11 28.44 11.53
CA ASP A 71 34.68 29.83 11.45
C ASP A 71 33.17 29.98 11.20
N VAL A 72 32.45 28.89 10.91
CA VAL A 72 31.00 28.91 10.68
C VAL A 72 30.20 29.20 11.95
N ASP A 73 29.01 29.78 11.78
CA ASP A 73 28.01 29.84 12.87
C ASP A 73 27.22 28.53 12.91
N HIS A 74 27.75 27.52 13.61
CA HIS A 74 27.13 26.20 13.73
C HIS A 74 25.69 26.26 14.24
N LYS A 75 25.40 27.14 15.22
CA LYS A 75 24.05 27.25 15.80
C LYS A 75 23.06 27.82 14.80
N LEU A 76 23.48 28.79 13.99
CA LEU A 76 22.65 29.32 12.90
C LEU A 76 22.37 28.23 11.87
N LEU A 77 23.39 27.51 11.40
CA LEU A 77 23.24 26.46 10.37
C LEU A 77 22.35 25.31 10.83
N GLU A 78 22.58 24.82 12.05
CA GLU A 78 21.81 23.74 12.67
C GLU A 78 20.34 24.14 12.82
N ARG A 79 20.09 25.30 13.43
CA ARG A 79 18.73 25.79 13.63
C ARG A 79 18.01 26.06 12.31
N MET A 80 18.71 26.58 11.31
CA MET A 80 18.14 26.87 9.99
C MET A 80 17.71 25.61 9.26
N ALA A 81 18.53 24.55 9.26
CA ALA A 81 18.16 23.27 8.66
C ALA A 81 17.00 22.61 9.44
N LEU A 82 17.09 22.61 10.77
CA LEU A 82 16.09 22.10 11.69
C LEU A 82 14.69 22.70 11.48
N GLU A 83 14.63 24.01 11.29
CA GLU A 83 13.39 24.76 11.04
C GLU A 83 12.83 24.58 9.63
N ASN A 84 13.54 23.87 8.75
CA ASN A 84 13.15 23.65 7.36
C ASN A 84 13.40 22.18 6.98
N CYS A 85 13.02 21.26 7.87
CA CYS A 85 13.03 19.79 7.71
C CYS A 85 14.33 19.10 7.23
N GLY A 86 15.47 19.80 7.21
CA GLY A 86 16.75 19.21 6.87
C GLY A 86 17.63 18.99 8.11
N MET A 87 18.89 18.67 7.84
CA MET A 87 19.93 18.50 8.84
C MET A 87 21.20 19.25 8.44
N THR A 88 22.13 19.37 9.38
CA THR A 88 23.43 20.02 9.18
C THR A 88 24.55 19.00 9.18
N ARG A 89 25.51 19.16 8.27
CA ARG A 89 26.81 18.48 8.31
C ARG A 89 27.92 19.50 8.58
N LEU A 90 28.92 19.09 9.34
CA LEU A 90 30.10 19.87 9.63
C LEU A 90 31.31 19.06 9.20
N PHE A 91 32.19 19.67 8.41
CA PHE A 91 33.43 19.06 7.95
C PHE A 91 34.62 19.86 8.46
N GLN A 92 35.69 19.17 8.84
CA GLN A 92 36.93 19.83 9.21
C GLN A 92 37.69 20.26 7.94
N GLU A 93 38.53 21.30 8.03
CA GLU A 93 39.26 21.85 6.87
C GLU A 93 40.35 20.92 6.33
N ASP A 94 40.87 20.03 7.17
CA ASP A 94 41.89 19.05 6.86
C ASP A 94 41.33 17.75 6.25
N GLU A 95 40.01 17.61 6.20
CA GLU A 95 39.33 16.48 5.59
C GLU A 95 39.13 16.64 4.08
N ASP A 96 38.94 15.53 3.36
CA ASP A 96 38.58 15.57 1.94
C ASP A 96 37.12 16.02 1.74
N ALA A 97 36.95 17.34 1.62
CA ALA A 97 35.66 17.97 1.38
C ALA A 97 34.93 17.41 0.16
N ALA A 98 35.64 16.98 -0.89
CA ALA A 98 34.99 16.43 -2.08
C ALA A 98 34.33 15.07 -1.78
N SER A 99 35.05 14.20 -1.06
CA SER A 99 34.51 12.91 -0.61
C SER A 99 33.33 13.09 0.34
N HIS A 100 33.40 14.05 1.26
CA HIS A 100 32.31 14.35 2.18
C HIS A 100 31.05 14.90 1.50
N LEU A 101 31.20 15.81 0.53
CA LEU A 101 30.08 16.32 -0.25
C LEU A 101 29.43 15.21 -1.09
N LYS A 102 30.24 14.33 -1.67
CA LYS A 102 29.73 13.16 -2.40
C LYS A 102 28.97 12.21 -1.47
N GLY A 103 29.54 11.85 -0.33
CA GLY A 103 28.90 10.97 0.65
C GLY A 103 27.58 11.54 1.17
N PHE A 104 27.53 12.85 1.41
CA PHE A 104 26.30 13.54 1.78
C PHE A 104 25.25 13.49 0.65
N TYR A 105 25.64 13.75 -0.59
CA TYR A 105 24.73 13.64 -1.73
C TYR A 105 24.23 12.20 -1.93
N ASP A 106 25.07 11.19 -1.73
CA ASP A 106 24.68 9.78 -1.82
C ASP A 106 23.61 9.41 -0.77
N GLU A 107 23.59 10.08 0.39
CA GLU A 107 22.58 9.90 1.45
C GLU A 107 21.21 10.47 1.06
N ILE A 108 21.16 11.64 0.41
CA ILE A 108 19.91 12.37 0.15
C ILE A 108 19.47 12.40 -1.32
N GLY A 109 20.33 11.95 -2.24
CA GLY A 109 20.16 12.12 -3.68
C GLY A 109 19.06 11.26 -4.30
N THR A 110 18.56 10.26 -3.57
CA THR A 110 17.48 9.36 -4.04
C THR A 110 16.30 9.35 -3.05
N PRO A 111 15.40 10.37 -3.10
CA PRO A 111 14.16 10.34 -2.33
C PRO A 111 13.19 9.29 -2.88
N LEU A 112 12.72 8.40 -2.02
CA LEU A 112 11.81 7.31 -2.36
C LEU A 112 10.36 7.62 -1.96
N LEU A 113 10.16 8.27 -0.82
CA LEU A 113 8.83 8.66 -0.32
C LEU A 113 8.85 10.11 0.19
N SER A 114 7.69 10.74 0.18
CA SER A 114 7.39 12.03 0.81
C SER A 114 6.14 11.93 1.68
N ASP A 115 5.92 12.92 2.56
CA ASP A 115 4.74 13.03 3.42
C ASP A 115 4.44 11.76 4.22
N ILE A 116 5.50 11.15 4.78
CA ILE A 116 5.38 9.92 5.54
C ILE A 116 4.79 10.26 6.91
N ARG A 117 3.67 9.63 7.25
CA ARG A 117 3.06 9.72 8.58
C ARG A 117 2.78 8.33 9.11
N VAL A 118 3.10 8.12 10.38
CA VAL A 118 2.86 6.87 11.09
C VAL A 118 1.94 7.17 12.28
N ASP A 119 0.69 6.77 12.17
CA ASP A 119 -0.32 7.03 13.17
C ASP A 119 -0.66 5.77 13.97
N TYR A 120 -1.06 6.02 15.21
CA TYR A 120 -1.48 5.02 16.19
C TYR A 120 -2.88 5.43 16.71
N PRO A 121 -3.77 4.49 17.03
CA PRO A 121 -5.09 4.82 17.57
C PRO A 121 -5.02 5.65 18.86
N GLU A 122 -5.93 6.60 19.00
CA GLU A 122 -6.06 7.40 20.23
C GLU A 122 -6.31 6.48 21.43
N GLY A 123 -5.42 6.53 22.42
CA GLY A 123 -5.53 5.74 23.64
C GLY A 123 -4.72 4.44 23.67
N ASP A 124 -3.95 4.13 22.61
CA ASP A 124 -3.01 2.99 22.61
C ASP A 124 -1.58 3.41 22.98
N VAL A 125 -1.23 4.68 22.74
CA VAL A 125 0.13 5.22 22.97
C VAL A 125 0.07 6.44 23.90
N GLU A 126 0.87 6.43 24.96
CA GLU A 126 1.00 7.52 25.94
C GLU A 126 1.90 8.62 25.38
N GLN A 127 3.03 8.22 24.82
CA GLN A 127 4.03 9.10 24.26
C GLN A 127 4.66 8.44 23.04
N VAL A 128 4.90 9.20 22.00
CA VAL A 128 5.62 8.75 20.80
C VAL A 128 6.60 9.83 20.40
N THR A 129 7.74 9.44 19.86
CA THR A 129 8.66 10.34 19.18
C THR A 129 8.01 10.84 17.88
N GLN A 130 8.70 11.73 17.17
CA GLN A 130 8.29 12.17 15.84
C GLN A 130 7.77 11.01 14.98
N ASN A 131 6.59 11.24 14.39
CA ASN A 131 5.88 10.28 13.57
C ASN A 131 5.49 10.84 12.19
N PHE A 132 6.01 12.02 11.84
CA PHE A 132 5.88 12.64 10.53
C PHE A 132 7.26 12.91 9.94
N PHE A 133 7.51 12.46 8.72
CA PHE A 133 8.79 12.59 8.03
C PHE A 133 8.54 13.15 6.63
N PRO A 134 9.06 14.33 6.29
CA PRO A 134 8.79 14.96 4.98
C PRO A 134 9.33 14.15 3.80
N ASN A 135 10.46 13.46 3.98
CA ASN A 135 11.13 12.70 2.95
C ASN A 135 11.65 11.39 3.53
N TYR A 136 11.77 10.34 2.70
CA TYR A 136 12.47 9.09 2.97
C TYR A 136 13.48 8.82 1.86
N PHE A 137 14.76 8.69 2.19
CA PHE A 137 15.83 8.50 1.21
C PHE A 137 16.26 7.03 1.10
N ASN A 138 16.72 6.63 -0.08
CA ASN A 138 17.22 5.28 -0.31
C ASN A 138 18.41 4.96 0.60
N GLY A 139 18.40 3.77 1.21
CA GLY A 139 19.43 3.36 2.16
C GLY A 139 19.34 4.01 3.54
N SER A 140 18.34 4.87 3.77
CA SER A 140 18.05 5.42 5.09
C SER A 140 17.01 4.59 5.86
N GLU A 141 16.79 4.92 7.13
CA GLU A 141 15.79 4.29 7.99
C GLU A 141 14.97 5.33 8.78
N ILE A 142 13.68 5.05 8.97
CA ILE A 142 12.79 5.80 9.88
C ILE A 142 12.60 4.98 11.15
N ILE A 143 12.95 5.55 12.30
CA ILE A 143 12.77 4.93 13.61
C ILE A 143 11.81 5.78 14.44
N ILE A 144 10.77 5.13 14.96
CA ILE A 144 9.80 5.74 15.85
C ILE A 144 9.76 4.90 17.12
N ALA A 145 9.88 5.55 18.27
CA ALA A 145 9.76 4.91 19.56
C ALA A 145 8.60 5.52 20.35
N GLY A 146 7.98 4.72 21.19
CA GLY A 146 6.89 5.20 22.02
C GLY A 146 6.68 4.35 23.26
N LYS A 147 5.87 4.88 24.16
CA LYS A 147 5.42 4.25 25.38
C LYS A 147 3.94 3.92 25.23
N LEU A 148 3.61 2.63 25.28
CA LEU A 148 2.23 2.15 25.18
C LEU A 148 1.43 2.50 26.43
N ILE A 149 0.15 2.79 26.26
CA ILE A 149 -0.78 2.83 27.39
C ILE A 149 -1.08 1.38 27.77
N ASN A 150 -0.79 1.01 29.01
CA ASN A 150 -1.01 -0.35 29.51
C ASN A 150 -2.51 -0.71 29.43
N ARG A 151 -2.90 -1.35 28.33
CA ARG A 151 -4.25 -1.86 28.06
C ARG A 151 -4.13 -3.30 27.65
N THR A 152 -5.18 -4.06 27.92
CA THR A 152 -5.36 -5.49 27.64
C THR A 152 -5.32 -5.88 26.15
N SER A 153 -4.73 -5.06 25.28
CA SER A 153 -4.63 -5.35 23.85
C SER A 153 -3.36 -6.14 23.58
N ASP A 154 -3.51 -7.32 22.98
CA ASP A 154 -2.38 -8.14 22.55
C ASP A 154 -1.77 -7.64 21.22
N LYS A 155 -2.31 -6.54 20.66
CA LYS A 155 -1.91 -6.00 19.35
C LYS A 155 -1.93 -4.47 19.33
N LEU A 156 -0.96 -3.90 18.61
CA LEU A 156 -0.89 -2.48 18.26
C LEU A 156 -1.29 -2.31 16.79
N HIS A 157 -2.34 -1.51 16.54
CA HIS A 157 -2.68 -1.11 15.18
C HIS A 157 -1.77 0.04 14.73
N VAL A 158 -1.20 -0.07 13.53
CA VAL A 158 -0.32 0.95 12.95
C VAL A 158 -0.82 1.31 11.55
N GLU A 159 -0.94 2.61 11.31
CA GLU A 159 -1.31 3.18 10.02
C GLU A 159 -0.15 4.01 9.46
N VAL A 160 0.30 3.68 8.24
CA VAL A 160 1.37 4.42 7.57
C VAL A 160 0.83 5.04 6.29
N THR A 161 0.86 6.36 6.17
CA THR A 161 0.60 7.08 4.92
C THR A 161 1.89 7.60 4.35
N ALA A 162 2.05 7.54 3.03
CA ALA A 162 3.19 8.10 2.32
C ALA A 162 2.82 8.37 0.86
N SER A 163 3.58 9.23 0.20
CA SER A 163 3.49 9.47 -1.24
C SER A 163 4.82 9.19 -1.92
N ASN A 164 4.80 8.88 -3.20
CA ASN A 164 5.95 9.03 -4.08
C ASN A 164 5.52 9.87 -5.30
N SER A 165 6.42 10.09 -6.25
CA SER A 165 6.15 10.91 -7.45
C SER A 165 4.93 10.48 -8.27
N LYS A 166 4.45 9.23 -8.12
CA LYS A 166 3.35 8.66 -8.92
C LYS A 166 2.16 8.19 -8.10
N LYS A 167 2.34 7.82 -6.84
CA LYS A 167 1.37 7.08 -6.02
C LYS A 167 1.22 7.65 -4.62
N TYR A 168 0.01 7.54 -4.11
CA TYR A 168 -0.28 7.63 -2.68
C TYR A 168 -0.40 6.21 -2.13
N ILE A 169 0.17 5.99 -0.95
CA ILE A 169 0.23 4.71 -0.27
C ILE A 169 -0.34 4.87 1.15
N LEU A 170 -1.20 3.95 1.52
CA LEU A 170 -1.69 3.75 2.88
C LEU A 170 -1.50 2.28 3.24
N LEU A 171 -0.76 2.01 4.30
CA LEU A 171 -0.55 0.67 4.84
C LEU A 171 -1.15 0.58 6.23
N LYS A 172 -1.81 -0.53 6.53
CA LYS A 172 -2.36 -0.82 7.85
C LYS A 172 -1.94 -2.21 8.28
N THR A 173 -1.44 -2.32 9.51
CA THR A 173 -1.02 -3.59 10.08
C THR A 173 -1.30 -3.63 11.57
N ASP A 174 -1.62 -4.83 12.05
CA ASP A 174 -1.64 -5.11 13.48
C ASP A 174 -0.33 -5.81 13.84
N VAL A 175 0.41 -5.26 14.79
CA VAL A 175 1.65 -5.83 15.33
C VAL A 175 1.31 -6.51 16.65
N ALA A 176 1.70 -7.77 16.82
CA ALA A 176 1.53 -8.44 18.11
C ALA A 176 2.42 -7.76 19.16
N ILE A 177 1.85 -7.43 20.31
CA ILE A 177 2.59 -6.92 21.46
C ILE A 177 3.07 -8.17 22.22
N ASP A 178 4.32 -8.56 22.01
CA ASP A 178 4.92 -9.63 22.80
C ASP A 178 5.23 -9.06 24.20
N LEU A 179 4.36 -9.37 25.16
CA LEU A 179 4.61 -9.01 26.55
C LEU A 179 5.84 -9.79 27.04
N PRO A 180 6.77 -9.20 27.82
CA PRO A 180 8.15 -9.69 27.99
C PRO A 180 8.36 -11.04 28.71
N SER A 181 7.37 -11.94 28.75
CA SER A 181 7.56 -13.28 29.30
C SER A 181 8.41 -14.19 28.39
N ARG A 182 8.97 -13.70 27.27
CA ARG A 182 9.68 -14.54 26.28
C ARG A 182 10.88 -13.93 25.54
N ASN A 183 11.46 -12.81 25.97
CA ASN A 183 12.71 -12.32 25.38
C ASN A 183 13.94 -12.99 26.00
N ASP A 184 14.16 -14.26 25.64
CA ASP A 184 15.45 -14.93 25.78
C ASP A 184 16.31 -14.52 24.56
N ILE A 185 16.92 -13.34 24.59
CA ILE A 185 17.74 -12.82 23.49
C ILE A 185 19.11 -13.48 23.55
N ARG A 186 19.15 -14.76 23.16
CA ARG A 186 20.39 -15.53 22.97
C ARG A 186 21.07 -15.25 21.62
N GLY A 187 20.68 -14.18 20.92
CA GLY A 187 21.03 -13.98 19.51
C GLY A 187 21.82 -12.72 19.17
N VAL A 188 22.14 -11.85 20.13
CA VAL A 188 22.98 -10.68 19.88
C VAL A 188 24.44 -11.04 20.24
N PRO A 189 25.37 -11.11 19.27
CA PRO A 189 26.78 -11.37 19.56
C PRO A 189 27.32 -10.27 20.49
N GLY A 190 27.87 -10.65 21.64
CA GLY A 190 28.43 -9.73 22.64
C GLY A 190 27.61 -9.51 23.92
N LEU A 191 26.44 -10.14 24.07
CA LEU A 191 25.59 -10.09 25.27
C LEU A 191 25.34 -11.48 25.89
N GLU A 192 26.33 -12.37 25.82
CA GLU A 192 26.20 -13.77 26.27
C GLU A 192 26.05 -13.94 27.80
N ASP A 193 26.28 -12.89 28.59
CA ASP A 193 26.51 -13.03 30.04
C ASP A 193 25.25 -12.86 30.92
N GLY A 194 24.06 -12.73 30.34
CA GLY A 194 22.78 -12.74 31.08
C GLY A 194 22.60 -11.64 32.16
N LYS A 195 23.54 -10.68 32.24
CA LYS A 195 23.60 -9.55 33.18
C LYS A 195 23.43 -8.19 32.47
N GLY A 196 23.00 -8.19 31.21
CA GLY A 196 22.67 -6.97 30.48
C GLY A 196 21.34 -6.41 30.95
N ASP A 197 21.23 -5.08 31.00
CA ASP A 197 19.97 -4.38 31.29
C ASP A 197 18.90 -4.83 30.26
N ASN A 198 17.90 -5.60 30.71
CA ASN A 198 16.88 -6.23 29.87
C ASN A 198 15.95 -5.23 29.15
N ASN A 199 16.26 -3.93 29.22
CA ASN A 199 15.37 -2.84 28.84
C ASN A 199 15.95 -1.92 27.76
N TYR A 200 16.67 -2.49 26.79
CA TYR A 200 17.27 -1.77 25.67
C TYR A 200 16.22 -1.04 24.79
N ILE A 201 14.98 -1.53 24.69
CA ILE A 201 13.89 -0.84 23.97
C ILE A 201 13.48 0.43 24.68
N GLU A 202 13.28 0.40 26.00
CA GLU A 202 12.94 1.60 26.77
C GLU A 202 14.12 2.59 26.79
N ARG A 203 15.36 2.09 26.86
CA ARG A 203 16.56 2.92 26.76
C ARG A 203 16.70 3.57 25.38
N ALA A 204 16.34 2.88 24.29
CA ALA A 204 16.29 3.45 22.95
C ALA A 204 15.20 4.52 22.85
N TRP A 205 14.00 4.26 23.38
CA TRP A 205 12.92 5.25 23.45
C TRP A 205 13.34 6.52 24.19
N SER A 206 13.99 6.37 25.35
CA SER A 206 14.43 7.52 26.15
C SER A 206 15.55 8.30 25.47
N TYR A 207 16.50 7.63 24.82
CA TYR A 207 17.53 8.27 24.00
C TYR A 207 16.93 9.12 22.87
N LEU A 208 16.04 8.55 22.07
CA LEU A 208 15.40 9.25 20.95
C LEU A 208 14.52 10.41 21.45
N THR A 209 13.81 10.21 22.57
CA THR A 209 13.02 11.27 23.20
C THR A 209 13.90 12.42 23.68
N ILE A 210 15.04 12.14 24.31
CA ILE A 210 15.99 13.18 24.74
C ILE A 210 16.51 13.96 23.54
N LYS A 211 16.93 13.28 22.45
CA LYS A 211 17.35 13.94 21.20
C LYS A 211 16.24 14.88 20.67
N GLU A 212 14.99 14.44 20.65
CA GLU A 212 13.86 15.26 20.19
C GLU A 212 13.61 16.49 21.08
N LEU A 213 13.75 16.36 22.40
CA LEU A 213 13.67 17.47 23.35
C LEU A 213 14.78 18.50 23.12
N LEU A 214 16.01 18.04 22.88
CA LEU A 214 17.15 18.91 22.56
C LEU A 214 16.90 19.68 21.24
N ASN A 215 16.45 18.99 20.19
CA ASN A 215 16.12 19.61 18.91
C ASN A 215 14.98 20.65 19.04
N SER A 216 13.93 20.30 19.79
CA SER A 216 12.80 21.20 20.05
C SER A 216 13.26 22.47 20.79
N ARG A 217 14.19 22.32 21.74
CA ARG A 217 14.76 23.44 22.48
C ARG A 217 15.59 24.36 21.57
N LEU A 218 16.33 23.79 20.62
CA LEU A 218 17.10 24.57 19.64
C LEU A 218 16.18 25.41 18.73
N LYS A 219 15.02 24.87 18.33
CA LYS A 219 14.05 25.54 17.46
C LYS A 219 13.25 26.66 18.14
N SER A 220 13.02 26.57 19.45
CA SER A 220 12.17 27.54 20.14
C SER A 220 12.86 28.91 20.27
N ASP A 221 12.10 30.00 20.19
CA ASP A 221 12.54 31.34 20.59
C ASP A 221 12.09 31.72 22.01
N ASP A 222 11.11 30.99 22.55
CA ASP A 222 10.56 31.25 23.88
C ASP A 222 11.50 30.70 24.97
N ILE A 223 11.94 31.60 25.84
CA ILE A 223 12.81 31.27 26.97
C ILE A 223 12.11 30.31 27.94
N GLN A 224 10.81 30.51 28.20
CA GLN A 224 10.06 29.64 29.12
C GLN A 224 9.90 28.23 28.57
N GLU A 225 9.62 28.11 27.27
CA GLU A 225 9.57 26.81 26.59
C GLU A 225 10.95 26.12 26.60
N LYS A 226 12.03 26.88 26.33
CA LYS A 226 13.39 26.36 26.37
C LYS A 226 13.77 25.79 27.73
N ASP A 227 13.43 26.48 28.81
CA ASP A 227 13.72 26.04 30.17
C ASP A 227 12.90 24.79 30.53
N LYS A 228 11.62 24.76 30.13
CA LYS A 228 10.77 23.57 30.30
C LYS A 228 11.31 22.35 29.55
N LEU A 229 11.74 22.53 28.29
CA LEU A 229 12.33 21.46 27.48
C LEU A 229 13.66 20.99 28.07
N MET A 230 14.49 21.91 28.59
CA MET A 230 15.74 21.60 29.26
C MET A 230 15.52 20.73 30.49
N GLU A 231 14.62 21.12 31.40
CA GLU A 231 14.36 20.36 32.62
C GLU A 231 13.75 18.98 32.31
N LYS A 232 12.90 18.89 31.27
CA LYS A 232 12.39 17.58 30.79
C LYS A 232 13.50 16.69 30.24
N ALA A 233 14.40 17.23 29.41
CA ALA A 233 15.54 16.47 28.87
C ALA A 233 16.49 16.02 29.97
N LYS A 234 16.80 16.92 30.92
CA LYS A 234 17.67 16.66 32.07
C LYS A 234 17.11 15.59 33.00
N SER A 235 15.83 15.68 33.36
CA SER A 235 15.16 14.68 34.20
C SER A 235 15.14 13.30 33.55
N MET A 236 14.85 13.20 32.25
CA MET A 236 14.94 11.94 31.51
C MET A 236 16.38 11.43 31.44
N ALA A 237 17.35 12.30 31.17
CA ALA A 237 18.76 11.91 31.11
C ALA A 237 19.26 11.35 32.45
N LEU A 238 18.87 11.95 33.57
CA LEU A 238 19.18 11.45 34.91
C LEU A 238 18.48 10.11 35.19
N ALA A 239 17.20 9.96 34.82
CA ALA A 239 16.44 8.73 35.04
C ALA A 239 17.05 7.52 34.28
N TYR A 240 17.57 7.76 33.07
CA TYR A 240 18.16 6.71 32.22
C TYR A 240 19.70 6.72 32.21
N ASN A 241 20.35 7.47 33.10
CA ASN A 241 21.80 7.55 33.22
C ASN A 241 22.52 7.91 31.90
N PHE A 242 21.99 8.88 31.15
CA PHE A 242 22.65 9.45 29.99
C PHE A 242 23.51 10.66 30.38
N VAL A 243 24.74 10.70 29.86
CA VAL A 243 25.54 11.92 29.80
C VAL A 243 25.07 12.72 28.60
N THR A 244 24.66 13.97 28.84
CA THR A 244 24.06 14.88 27.87
C THR A 244 24.64 16.28 28.10
N PRO A 245 24.35 17.27 27.25
CA PRO A 245 24.77 18.65 27.51
C PRO A 245 24.32 19.24 28.86
N PHE A 246 23.38 18.59 29.58
CA PHE A 246 22.84 19.03 30.87
C PHE A 246 23.14 18.07 32.04
N THR A 247 23.89 16.99 31.81
CA THR A 247 24.23 15.98 32.83
C THR A 247 25.70 15.62 32.75
N VAL A 248 26.34 15.40 33.90
CA VAL A 248 27.78 15.05 33.97
C VAL A 248 27.97 13.78 34.79
N LEU A 249 28.87 12.92 34.35
CA LEU A 249 29.31 11.76 35.13
C LEU A 249 30.53 12.18 35.97
N LYS A 250 30.39 12.11 37.30
CA LYS A 250 31.50 12.36 38.21
C LYS A 250 32.03 11.03 38.74
N MET A 251 33.30 10.75 38.49
CA MET A 251 34.00 9.64 39.15
C MET A 251 34.48 10.10 40.52
N LYS A 252 34.21 9.30 41.55
CA LYS A 252 34.81 9.48 42.87
C LYS A 252 36.16 8.77 42.84
N GLU A 253 37.25 9.46 43.14
CA GLU A 253 38.57 8.83 43.25
C GLU A 253 38.49 7.66 44.23
N ALA A 254 38.60 6.44 43.70
CA ALA A 254 38.94 5.28 44.50
C ALA A 254 40.43 5.41 44.79
N GLY A 255 40.81 5.42 46.07
CA GLY A 255 42.21 5.50 46.48
C GLY A 255 43.05 4.50 45.68
N LEU A 256 44.15 4.99 45.11
CA LEU A 256 45.08 4.20 44.30
C LEU A 256 45.37 2.87 44.97
N HIS A 257 44.95 1.75 44.35
CA HIS A 257 45.69 0.48 44.30
C HIS A 257 45.01 -0.46 43.30
N SER A 258 45.30 -0.28 42.02
CA SER A 258 45.37 -1.37 41.03
C SER A 258 46.04 -0.82 39.77
N GLU A 259 47.04 -1.54 39.25
CA GLU A 259 47.67 -1.23 37.96
C GLU A 259 46.60 -1.04 36.87
N PRO A 260 46.77 -0.05 35.96
CA PRO A 260 45.85 0.10 34.84
C PRO A 260 45.91 -1.18 33.99
N PRO A 261 44.75 -1.73 33.57
CA PRO A 261 44.75 -2.78 32.55
C PRO A 261 45.45 -2.22 31.30
N GLN A 262 46.17 -3.05 30.56
CA GLN A 262 46.76 -2.65 29.28
C GLN A 262 45.70 -2.00 28.40
N GLU A 263 45.94 -0.74 28.02
CA GLU A 263 45.10 0.01 27.10
C GLU A 263 45.11 -0.69 25.73
N GLU A 264 44.12 -1.52 25.46
CA GLU A 264 43.66 -1.69 24.08
C GLU A 264 43.04 -0.36 23.68
N PHE A 265 43.83 0.47 22.98
CA PHE A 265 43.33 1.59 22.20
C PHE A 265 42.39 1.03 21.12
N ILE A 266 41.13 0.82 21.47
CA ILE A 266 40.05 0.92 20.51
C ILE A 266 39.91 2.41 20.28
N SER A 267 40.60 2.93 19.26
CA SER A 267 40.30 4.24 18.72
C SER A 267 38.78 4.33 18.56
N PRO A 268 38.10 5.40 19.02
CA PRO A 268 36.74 5.62 18.55
C PRO A 268 36.87 5.65 17.04
N SER A 269 36.29 4.65 16.39
CA SER A 269 36.22 4.63 14.94
C SER A 269 35.52 5.92 14.54
N THR A 270 36.31 6.86 14.03
CA THR A 270 35.86 8.03 13.29
C THR A 270 35.33 7.62 11.91
N ASP A 271 35.24 6.32 11.63
CA ASP A 271 34.15 5.80 10.81
C ASP A 271 32.86 6.18 11.51
N GLY A 272 32.36 7.36 11.13
CA GLY A 272 31.05 7.80 11.50
C GLY A 272 30.10 6.63 11.32
N ILE A 273 29.52 6.19 12.44
CA ILE A 273 28.09 5.97 12.45
C ILE A 273 27.47 7.35 12.13
N GLY A 274 27.63 7.79 10.88
CA GLY A 274 26.62 8.56 10.21
C GLY A 274 25.43 7.63 10.27
N GLU A 275 24.65 7.75 11.34
CA GLU A 275 23.33 7.17 11.42
C GLU A 275 22.68 7.55 10.09
N LYS A 276 22.62 6.59 9.15
CA LYS A 276 21.70 6.61 8.00
C LYS A 276 20.25 6.50 8.51
N VAL A 277 19.99 6.90 9.74
CA VAL A 277 18.69 7.09 10.32
C VAL A 277 18.32 8.50 9.90
N GLN A 278 17.21 8.66 9.19
CA GLN A 278 16.69 10.00 9.01
C GLN A 278 16.42 10.58 10.39
N SER A 279 17.24 11.58 10.72
CA SER A 279 17.21 12.36 11.93
C SER A 279 15.76 12.65 12.38
N LEU A 280 15.54 12.56 13.69
CA LEU A 280 14.32 12.84 14.46
C LEU A 280 13.81 14.30 14.27
N GLN A 281 13.55 14.75 13.04
CA GLN A 281 13.31 16.17 12.78
C GLN A 281 12.25 16.41 11.69
N GLY A 282 11.17 17.10 12.08
CA GLY A 282 10.00 17.44 11.24
C GLY A 282 9.02 18.35 11.99
N HIS A 283 8.22 19.11 11.24
CA HIS A 283 7.25 20.09 11.74
C HIS A 283 6.00 19.47 12.38
N LYS A 284 5.31 20.23 13.24
CA LYS A 284 3.89 19.96 13.52
C LYS A 284 3.09 20.21 12.25
N ALA A 285 2.58 19.15 11.64
CA ALA A 285 1.71 19.25 10.49
C ALA A 285 0.31 19.77 10.88
N PRO A 286 -0.40 20.45 9.96
CA PRO A 286 -1.81 20.78 10.10
C PRO A 286 -2.67 19.52 10.34
N PRO A 287 -3.90 19.67 10.87
CA PRO A 287 -4.83 18.55 11.01
C PRO A 287 -4.98 17.85 9.66
N GLY A 288 -4.70 16.55 9.62
CA GLY A 288 -4.89 15.76 8.41
C GLY A 288 -6.32 15.87 7.91
N ILE A 289 -6.51 15.83 6.59
CA ILE A 289 -7.84 15.71 5.98
C ILE A 289 -8.46 14.43 6.54
N ARG A 290 -9.37 14.59 7.52
CA ARG A 290 -10.26 13.53 7.97
C ARG A 290 -11.19 13.21 6.81
N ARG A 291 -10.78 12.28 5.94
CA ARG A 291 -11.74 11.62 5.05
C ARG A 291 -12.65 10.80 5.95
N GLY A 292 -13.91 11.21 6.01
CA GLY A 292 -14.96 10.48 6.71
C GLY A 292 -14.87 9.01 6.37
N GLN A 293 -14.92 8.17 7.39
CA GLN A 293 -15.23 6.75 7.22
C GLN A 293 -16.67 6.66 6.72
N ASP A 294 -16.87 6.95 5.43
CA ASP A 294 -18.12 6.61 4.79
C ASP A 294 -18.05 5.09 4.58
N LYS A 295 -18.64 4.35 5.53
CA LYS A 295 -18.98 2.94 5.36
C LYS A 295 -20.06 2.85 4.28
N GLN A 296 -19.77 3.29 3.06
CA GLN A 296 -20.57 2.91 1.91
C GLN A 296 -20.36 1.41 1.74
N ARG A 297 -21.34 0.63 2.18
CA ARG A 297 -21.52 -0.74 1.70
C ARG A 297 -21.55 -0.65 0.19
N ILE A 298 -20.43 -1.01 -0.44
CA ILE A 298 -20.30 -1.09 -1.89
C ILE A 298 -21.50 -1.89 -2.39
N LYS A 299 -22.36 -1.26 -3.21
CA LYS A 299 -23.45 -1.95 -3.90
C LYS A 299 -22.79 -2.82 -4.98
N ILE A 300 -22.44 -4.05 -4.62
CA ILE A 300 -21.81 -5.00 -5.52
C ILE A 300 -22.89 -5.53 -6.49
N SER A 301 -22.66 -5.42 -7.81
CA SER A 301 -23.47 -6.13 -8.80
C SER A 301 -23.25 -7.64 -8.65
N LYS A 302 -24.31 -8.43 -8.85
CA LYS A 302 -24.24 -9.88 -8.65
C LYS A 302 -23.42 -10.60 -9.73
N THR A 303 -23.03 -9.91 -10.80
CA THR A 303 -22.25 -10.48 -11.91
C THR A 303 -20.86 -10.90 -11.43
N SER A 304 -20.60 -12.20 -11.45
CA SER A 304 -19.45 -12.80 -10.77
C SER A 304 -19.05 -14.18 -11.32
N ALA A 305 -17.83 -14.59 -11.01
CA ALA A 305 -17.29 -15.93 -11.22
C ALA A 305 -16.54 -16.38 -9.96
N ASP A 306 -17.02 -17.42 -9.28
CA ASP A 306 -16.49 -17.84 -7.97
C ASP A 306 -16.64 -19.36 -7.74
N GLY A 307 -15.88 -19.95 -6.82
CA GLY A 307 -15.89 -21.39 -6.58
C GLY A 307 -15.36 -22.20 -7.78
N ASP A 308 -16.09 -23.25 -8.22
CA ASP A 308 -15.61 -24.16 -9.28
C ASP A 308 -16.12 -23.91 -10.70
N PRO A 309 -15.49 -22.94 -11.36
CA PRO A 309 -15.98 -21.58 -11.34
C PRO A 309 -17.47 -21.55 -11.74
N HIS A 310 -18.27 -21.11 -10.79
CA HIS A 310 -19.68 -20.83 -10.95
C HIS A 310 -19.84 -19.38 -11.38
N PHE A 311 -20.48 -19.18 -12.52
CA PHE A 311 -20.74 -17.87 -13.08
C PHE A 311 -22.17 -17.46 -12.78
N VAL A 312 -22.34 -16.18 -12.42
CA VAL A 312 -23.61 -15.52 -12.24
C VAL A 312 -23.56 -14.23 -13.05
N ILE A 313 -24.62 -13.96 -13.82
CA ILE A 313 -24.81 -12.70 -14.55
C ILE A 313 -26.09 -12.08 -14.02
N ASP A 314 -25.98 -10.83 -13.57
CA ASP A 314 -27.13 -10.01 -13.21
C ASP A 314 -27.56 -9.17 -14.41
N PHE A 315 -28.86 -9.14 -14.67
CA PHE A 315 -29.49 -8.26 -15.66
C PHE A 315 -30.43 -7.30 -14.94
N PRO A 316 -29.93 -6.16 -14.42
CA PRO A 316 -30.71 -5.25 -13.60
C PRO A 316 -31.98 -4.73 -14.30
N SER A 317 -31.89 -4.41 -15.59
CA SER A 317 -33.02 -3.92 -16.40
C SER A 317 -34.16 -4.93 -16.49
N SER A 318 -33.82 -6.22 -16.62
CA SER A 318 -34.81 -7.32 -16.68
C SER A 318 -35.19 -7.87 -15.32
N LYS A 319 -34.51 -7.46 -14.23
CA LYS A 319 -34.62 -8.04 -12.87
C LYS A 319 -34.43 -9.57 -12.86
N LEU A 320 -33.54 -10.07 -13.72
CA LEU A 320 -33.26 -11.51 -13.85
C LEU A 320 -31.78 -11.78 -13.57
N SER A 321 -31.49 -12.93 -12.98
CA SER A 321 -30.13 -13.44 -12.85
C SER A 321 -30.01 -14.79 -13.56
N VAL A 322 -28.91 -14.98 -14.28
CA VAL A 322 -28.59 -16.21 -15.03
C VAL A 322 -27.33 -16.81 -14.43
N CYS A 323 -27.29 -18.13 -14.27
CA CYS A 323 -26.11 -18.82 -13.77
C CYS A 323 -25.70 -19.96 -14.68
N PHE A 324 -24.41 -20.22 -14.75
CA PHE A 324 -23.84 -21.32 -15.53
C PHE A 324 -22.51 -21.74 -14.91
N ASN A 325 -21.96 -22.85 -15.41
CA ASN A 325 -20.65 -23.33 -15.03
C ASN A 325 -19.80 -23.44 -16.30
N ILE A 326 -18.49 -23.29 -16.15
CA ILE A 326 -17.51 -23.64 -17.18
C ILE A 326 -16.61 -24.72 -16.59
N ASP A 327 -16.68 -25.91 -17.16
CA ASP A 327 -15.81 -27.03 -16.80
C ASP A 327 -14.48 -26.93 -17.58
N GLY A 328 -13.65 -25.96 -17.19
CA GLY A 328 -12.28 -25.80 -17.72
C GLY A 328 -11.27 -26.71 -17.02
N GLU A 329 -10.11 -26.89 -17.64
CA GLU A 329 -9.02 -27.73 -17.16
C GLU A 329 -8.03 -26.93 -16.28
N PRO A 330 -7.28 -27.59 -15.37
CA PRO A 330 -6.23 -26.94 -14.59
C PRO A 330 -5.17 -26.33 -15.52
N GLY A 331 -4.85 -25.05 -15.33
CA GLY A 331 -3.93 -24.29 -16.18
C GLY A 331 -4.62 -23.42 -17.22
N ASP A 332 -5.89 -23.68 -17.55
CA ASP A 332 -6.67 -22.84 -18.47
C ASP A 332 -6.72 -21.40 -17.95
N ILE A 333 -6.62 -20.45 -18.88
CA ILE A 333 -6.73 -19.01 -18.59
C ILE A 333 -7.99 -18.51 -19.26
N LEU A 334 -9.01 -18.23 -18.46
CA LEU A 334 -10.32 -17.80 -18.94
C LEU A 334 -10.39 -16.28 -19.07
N ARG A 335 -10.80 -15.78 -20.24
CA ARG A 335 -11.08 -14.36 -20.48
C ARG A 335 -12.44 -13.97 -19.89
N LEU A 336 -12.41 -13.28 -18.75
CA LEU A 336 -13.60 -12.90 -18.01
C LEU A 336 -14.24 -11.62 -18.57
N VAL A 337 -13.41 -10.61 -18.82
CA VAL A 337 -13.82 -9.31 -19.37
C VAL A 337 -12.78 -8.88 -20.41
N SER A 338 -13.24 -8.40 -21.56
CA SER A 338 -12.38 -7.91 -22.64
C SER A 338 -13.02 -6.70 -23.29
N ASP A 339 -12.49 -5.54 -22.97
CA ASP A 339 -12.87 -4.26 -23.55
C ASP A 339 -11.61 -3.43 -23.88
N HIS A 340 -10.65 -4.12 -24.49
CA HIS A 340 -9.30 -3.62 -24.69
C HIS A 340 -9.24 -2.44 -25.65
N LYS A 341 -10.06 -2.44 -26.70
CA LYS A 341 -10.03 -1.41 -27.75
C LYS A 341 -10.60 -0.09 -27.24
N GLU A 342 -11.72 -0.13 -26.53
CA GLU A 342 -12.43 1.05 -26.07
C GLU A 342 -11.94 1.51 -24.69
N SER A 343 -12.24 0.77 -23.62
CA SER A 343 -11.83 1.17 -22.27
C SER A 343 -10.35 0.87 -21.97
N GLY A 344 -9.71 -0.03 -22.72
CA GLY A 344 -8.35 -0.48 -22.43
C GLY A 344 -8.27 -1.61 -21.42
N VAL A 345 -9.42 -2.15 -20.95
CA VAL A 345 -9.46 -3.11 -19.84
C VAL A 345 -9.57 -4.55 -20.32
N THR A 346 -8.76 -5.42 -19.73
CA THR A 346 -8.85 -6.88 -19.93
C THR A 346 -8.68 -7.59 -18.59
N VAL A 347 -9.51 -8.59 -18.32
CA VAL A 347 -9.45 -9.40 -17.11
C VAL A 347 -9.41 -10.88 -17.50
N ASN A 348 -8.39 -11.57 -17.03
CA ASN A 348 -8.22 -13.00 -17.23
C ASN A 348 -8.13 -13.71 -15.86
N GLY A 349 -8.59 -14.97 -15.80
CA GLY A 349 -8.53 -15.80 -14.61
C GLY A 349 -7.92 -17.16 -14.91
N GLN A 350 -6.82 -17.49 -14.24
CA GLN A 350 -6.14 -18.79 -14.37
C GLN A 350 -6.72 -19.82 -13.42
N LEU A 351 -7.00 -21.02 -13.93
CA LEU A 351 -7.54 -22.14 -13.16
C LEU A 351 -6.46 -23.00 -12.51
N ILE A 352 -6.73 -23.46 -11.30
CA ILE A 352 -5.99 -24.50 -10.58
C ILE A 352 -6.90 -25.67 -10.23
N GLY A 353 -6.37 -26.89 -10.33
CA GLY A 353 -7.10 -28.11 -10.01
C GLY A 353 -7.09 -28.50 -8.53
N ALA A 354 -8.18 -29.13 -8.10
CA ALA A 354 -8.29 -29.86 -6.85
C ALA A 354 -8.98 -31.21 -7.08
N PRO A 355 -8.63 -32.25 -6.32
CA PRO A 355 -9.38 -33.52 -6.28
C PRO A 355 -10.89 -33.31 -6.23
N ALA A 356 -11.65 -34.20 -6.85
CA ALA A 356 -13.10 -34.21 -6.70
C ALA A 356 -13.49 -34.69 -5.28
N PRO A 357 -14.60 -34.18 -4.70
CA PRO A 357 -15.14 -34.73 -3.47
C PRO A 357 -15.61 -36.18 -3.67
N PRO A 358 -15.66 -36.99 -2.60
CA PRO A 358 -16.23 -38.35 -2.66
C PRO A 358 -17.65 -38.30 -3.24
N ASN A 359 -17.95 -39.19 -4.19
CA ASN A 359 -19.23 -39.26 -4.93
C ASN A 359 -19.53 -38.06 -5.84
N GLY A 360 -18.54 -37.21 -6.16
CA GLY A 360 -18.69 -36.11 -7.10
C GLY A 360 -18.77 -36.59 -8.55
N HIS A 361 -19.61 -35.94 -9.36
CA HIS A 361 -19.74 -36.23 -10.80
C HIS A 361 -18.59 -35.67 -11.66
N LYS A 362 -17.76 -34.78 -11.13
CA LYS A 362 -16.63 -34.16 -11.84
C LYS A 362 -15.34 -34.95 -11.60
N LYS A 363 -14.46 -35.01 -12.61
CA LYS A 363 -13.12 -35.63 -12.51
C LYS A 363 -12.20 -34.89 -11.54
N HIS A 364 -12.30 -33.56 -11.52
CA HIS A 364 -11.60 -32.67 -10.59
C HIS A 364 -12.43 -31.38 -10.43
N ARG A 365 -12.17 -30.60 -9.39
CA ARG A 365 -12.67 -29.22 -9.28
C ARG A 365 -11.59 -28.27 -9.80
N THR A 366 -12.00 -27.17 -10.41
CA THR A 366 -11.10 -26.07 -10.77
C THR A 366 -11.45 -24.84 -9.96
N TYR A 367 -10.49 -23.95 -9.72
CA TYR A 367 -10.70 -22.69 -9.00
C TYR A 367 -9.80 -21.61 -9.59
N PHE A 368 -10.11 -20.33 -9.45
CA PHE A 368 -9.17 -19.29 -9.87
C PHE A 368 -7.99 -19.18 -8.89
N SER A 369 -6.78 -19.52 -9.34
CA SER A 369 -5.55 -19.27 -8.57
C SER A 369 -5.03 -17.85 -8.73
N THR A 370 -5.29 -17.26 -9.89
CA THR A 370 -4.75 -15.96 -10.28
C THR A 370 -5.79 -15.20 -11.09
N ILE A 371 -5.98 -13.93 -10.74
CA ILE A 371 -6.74 -12.97 -11.56
C ILE A 371 -5.76 -11.91 -12.03
N THR A 372 -5.69 -11.69 -13.35
CA THR A 372 -4.90 -10.62 -13.94
C THR A 372 -5.83 -9.54 -14.50
N ILE A 373 -5.49 -8.28 -14.25
CA ILE A 373 -6.22 -7.12 -14.77
C ILE A 373 -5.22 -6.25 -15.51
N LEU A 374 -5.50 -5.97 -16.77
CA LEU A 374 -4.73 -5.05 -17.59
C LEU A 374 -5.57 -3.81 -17.86
N SER A 375 -4.95 -2.63 -17.77
CA SER A 375 -5.51 -1.36 -18.24
C SER A 375 -4.48 -0.66 -19.12
N ASN A 376 -4.80 -0.42 -20.39
CA ASN A 376 -3.90 0.23 -21.35
C ASN A 376 -4.17 1.73 -21.55
N LYS A 377 -5.18 2.30 -20.86
CA LYS A 377 -5.56 3.71 -21.00
C LYS A 377 -5.73 4.34 -19.60
N PRO A 378 -5.17 5.54 -19.33
CA PRO A 378 -4.33 6.34 -20.20
C PRO A 378 -2.91 5.77 -20.36
N GLU A 379 -2.40 5.08 -19.34
CA GLU A 379 -1.09 4.45 -19.34
C GLU A 379 -1.22 2.95 -19.06
N ARG A 380 -0.27 2.16 -19.54
CA ARG A 380 -0.26 0.72 -19.34
C ARG A 380 0.00 0.40 -17.87
N SER A 381 -0.95 -0.27 -17.25
CA SER A 381 -0.84 -0.84 -15.92
C SER A 381 -1.38 -2.25 -15.91
N TYR A 382 -0.75 -3.13 -15.12
CA TYR A 382 -1.26 -4.47 -14.90
C TYR A 382 -1.22 -4.86 -13.43
N LEU A 383 -2.16 -5.71 -13.06
CA LEU A 383 -2.24 -6.34 -11.76
C LEU A 383 -2.19 -7.85 -11.93
N GLU A 384 -1.44 -8.50 -11.05
CA GLU A 384 -1.47 -9.96 -10.84
C GLU A 384 -1.89 -10.21 -9.40
N ILE A 385 -3.07 -10.80 -9.23
CA ILE A 385 -3.68 -11.04 -7.91
C ILE A 385 -3.69 -12.54 -7.66
N THR A 386 -3.18 -12.93 -6.50
CA THR A 386 -3.21 -14.30 -5.97
C THR A 386 -3.76 -14.28 -4.55
N PRO A 387 -4.13 -15.42 -3.95
CA PRO A 387 -4.57 -15.46 -2.55
C PRO A 387 -3.55 -14.94 -1.52
N LYS A 388 -2.28 -14.77 -1.90
CA LYS A 388 -1.19 -14.35 -1.00
C LYS A 388 -0.68 -12.94 -1.26
N ARG A 389 -0.69 -12.49 -2.51
CA ARG A 389 -0.07 -11.23 -2.94
C ARG A 389 -0.83 -10.56 -4.09
N VAL A 390 -0.67 -9.25 -4.17
CA VAL A 390 -1.02 -8.41 -5.32
C VAL A 390 0.27 -7.80 -5.86
N ILE A 391 0.54 -7.99 -7.14
CA ILE A 391 1.57 -7.24 -7.86
C ILE A 391 0.84 -6.15 -8.65
N LEU A 392 1.24 -4.90 -8.46
CA LEU A 392 0.81 -3.75 -9.24
C LEU A 392 2.02 -3.22 -10.00
N ASP A 393 1.90 -3.05 -11.30
CA ASP A 393 2.93 -2.44 -12.14
C ASP A 393 2.29 -1.48 -13.15
N ASP A 394 2.52 -0.19 -12.94
CA ASP A 394 2.13 0.95 -13.78
C ASP A 394 3.38 1.75 -14.21
N GLY A 395 4.50 1.04 -14.42
CA GLY A 395 5.82 1.62 -14.67
C GLY A 395 6.74 1.59 -13.44
N GLU A 396 6.18 1.37 -12.25
CA GLU A 396 6.92 1.05 -11.03
C GLU A 396 6.25 -0.13 -10.32
N ARG A 397 6.99 -1.23 -10.22
CA ARG A 397 6.47 -2.47 -9.65
C ARG A 397 6.36 -2.39 -8.12
N LEU A 398 5.16 -2.66 -7.61
CA LEU A 398 4.86 -2.78 -6.19
C LEU A 398 4.32 -4.16 -5.87
N VAL A 399 4.78 -4.77 -4.78
CA VAL A 399 4.33 -6.08 -4.31
C VAL A 399 3.71 -5.93 -2.93
N LEU A 400 2.42 -6.24 -2.82
CA LEU A 400 1.62 -6.11 -1.61
C LEU A 400 1.19 -7.48 -1.11
N SER A 401 1.24 -7.69 0.21
CA SER A 401 0.73 -8.90 0.84
C SER A 401 -0.79 -8.80 1.05
N CYS A 402 -1.53 -9.87 0.72
CA CYS A 402 -2.96 -9.96 1.02
C CYS A 402 -3.25 -10.18 2.51
N GLY A 403 -2.21 -10.43 3.33
CA GLY A 403 -2.35 -10.58 4.78
C GLY A 403 -2.33 -9.25 5.56
N ARG A 404 -2.13 -8.12 4.87
CA ARG A 404 -2.15 -6.77 5.45
C ARG A 404 -3.11 -5.91 4.65
N SER A 405 -3.72 -4.92 5.31
CA SER A 405 -4.61 -3.99 4.64
C SER A 405 -3.79 -2.87 4.02
N ALA A 406 -4.10 -2.48 2.79
CA ALA A 406 -3.36 -1.46 2.07
C ALA A 406 -4.25 -0.73 1.07
N VAL A 407 -3.99 0.55 0.82
CA VAL A 407 -4.61 1.30 -0.29
C VAL A 407 -3.50 1.97 -1.07
N VAL A 408 -3.47 1.72 -2.38
CA VAL A 408 -2.53 2.35 -3.31
C VAL A 408 -3.34 3.06 -4.38
N ARG A 409 -3.05 4.35 -4.57
CA ARG A 409 -3.76 5.19 -5.53
C ARG A 409 -2.78 5.88 -6.44
N SER A 410 -2.90 5.63 -7.74
CA SER A 410 -2.25 6.40 -8.80
C SER A 410 -3.29 7.29 -9.51
N ARG A 411 -2.91 7.96 -10.62
CA ARG A 411 -3.78 8.92 -11.31
C ARG A 411 -5.09 8.33 -11.84
N SER A 412 -5.08 7.04 -12.22
CA SER A 412 -6.23 6.39 -12.88
C SER A 412 -6.60 5.03 -12.29
N LEU A 413 -5.91 4.61 -11.23
CA LEU A 413 -6.08 3.30 -10.62
C LEU A 413 -6.02 3.41 -9.09
N GLU A 414 -6.99 2.80 -8.44
CA GLU A 414 -6.97 2.58 -6.98
C GLU A 414 -7.06 1.08 -6.70
N VAL A 415 -6.16 0.59 -5.84
CA VAL A 415 -6.15 -0.79 -5.34
C VAL A 415 -6.30 -0.74 -3.83
N SER A 416 -7.37 -1.33 -3.31
CA SER A 416 -7.64 -1.43 -1.88
C SER A 416 -7.67 -2.90 -1.46
N ILE A 417 -6.79 -3.27 -0.54
CA ILE A 417 -6.66 -4.61 0.02
C ILE A 417 -7.25 -4.59 1.44
N SER A 418 -8.25 -5.43 1.67
CA SER A 418 -8.74 -5.78 3.00
C SER A 418 -8.12 -7.11 3.43
N ALA A 419 -7.29 -7.09 4.47
CA ALA A 419 -6.50 -8.24 4.92
C ALA A 419 -7.35 -9.55 4.98
N PHE A 420 -6.85 -10.59 4.30
CA PHE A 420 -7.45 -11.94 4.23
C PHE A 420 -8.89 -12.00 3.70
N SER A 421 -9.43 -10.93 3.12
CA SER A 421 -10.85 -10.82 2.77
C SER A 421 -11.04 -10.58 1.28
N ASN A 422 -10.67 -9.39 0.79
CA ASN A 422 -10.90 -9.00 -0.59
C ASN A 422 -9.93 -7.93 -1.07
N ILE A 423 -9.84 -7.80 -2.39
CA ILE A 423 -9.16 -6.73 -3.10
C ILE A 423 -10.19 -5.99 -3.94
N THR A 424 -10.27 -4.68 -3.80
CA THR A 424 -11.06 -3.83 -4.70
C THR A 424 -10.11 -3.10 -5.64
N VAL A 425 -10.40 -3.17 -6.94
CA VAL A 425 -9.63 -2.50 -7.99
C VAL A 425 -10.57 -1.54 -8.71
N THR A 426 -10.27 -0.25 -8.68
CA THR A 426 -11.05 0.79 -9.34
C THR A 426 -10.20 1.46 -10.41
N ILE A 427 -10.71 1.50 -11.65
CA ILE A 427 -10.07 2.09 -12.82
C ILE A 427 -10.90 3.28 -13.28
N ARG A 428 -10.29 4.47 -13.31
CA ARG A 428 -10.90 5.76 -13.72
C ARG A 428 -12.27 6.03 -13.08
N ASP A 429 -12.44 5.65 -11.81
CA ASP A 429 -13.66 5.81 -10.99
C ASP A 429 -14.98 5.28 -11.59
N SER A 430 -14.90 4.56 -12.71
CA SER A 430 -16.04 4.16 -13.53
C SER A 430 -16.11 2.65 -13.75
N ILE A 431 -15.00 1.95 -13.55
CA ILE A 431 -14.90 0.50 -13.58
C ILE A 431 -14.37 0.05 -12.22
N SER A 432 -15.09 -0.86 -11.55
CA SER A 432 -14.66 -1.40 -10.26
C SER A 432 -14.86 -2.90 -10.21
N PHE A 433 -13.82 -3.62 -9.80
CA PHE A 433 -13.80 -5.05 -9.60
C PHE A 433 -13.55 -5.37 -8.13
N VAL A 434 -14.21 -6.42 -7.63
CA VAL A 434 -13.96 -6.98 -6.30
C VAL A 434 -13.46 -8.41 -6.48
N ILE A 435 -12.27 -8.68 -5.95
CA ILE A 435 -11.64 -9.99 -5.96
C ILE A 435 -11.70 -10.54 -4.53
N LEU A 436 -12.51 -11.57 -4.32
CA LEU A 436 -12.62 -12.24 -3.02
C LEU A 436 -11.48 -13.24 -2.82
N ILE A 437 -10.99 -13.32 -1.59
CA ILE A 437 -9.99 -14.32 -1.20
C ILE A 437 -10.68 -15.41 -0.38
N HIS A 438 -10.63 -16.65 -0.88
CA HIS A 438 -11.05 -17.83 -0.13
C HIS A 438 -9.84 -18.47 0.51
N HIS A 439 -9.71 -18.33 1.84
CA HIS A 439 -8.61 -18.90 2.60
C HIS A 439 -9.08 -20.01 3.54
N TYR A 440 -8.54 -21.21 3.38
CA TYR A 440 -8.84 -22.38 4.21
C TYR A 440 -7.73 -22.64 5.22
N LYS A 441 -8.06 -22.65 6.53
CA LYS A 441 -7.10 -22.98 7.59
C LYS A 441 -6.75 -24.47 7.63
N LYS A 442 -7.74 -25.34 7.35
CA LYS A 442 -7.62 -26.81 7.31
C LYS A 442 -8.37 -27.33 6.07
N PRO A 443 -7.80 -27.18 4.87
CA PRO A 443 -8.48 -27.55 3.64
C PRO A 443 -8.68 -29.07 3.56
N ALA A 444 -9.89 -29.50 3.17
CA ALA A 444 -10.11 -30.85 2.68
C ALA A 444 -9.35 -31.08 1.34
N PRO A 445 -9.12 -32.33 0.89
CA PRO A 445 -8.37 -32.59 -0.34
C PRO A 445 -8.90 -31.87 -1.58
N TYR A 446 -10.21 -31.63 -1.65
CA TYR A 446 -10.89 -30.93 -2.76
C TYR A 446 -10.97 -29.41 -2.58
N GLN A 447 -10.35 -28.85 -1.54
CA GLN A 447 -10.32 -27.41 -1.27
C GLN A 447 -8.93 -26.84 -1.53
N ARG A 448 -8.90 -25.70 -2.23
CA ARG A 448 -7.70 -24.91 -2.46
C ARG A 448 -7.99 -23.45 -2.14
N ASN A 449 -7.00 -22.72 -1.62
CA ASN A 449 -7.12 -21.27 -1.56
C ASN A 449 -7.30 -20.74 -2.98
N HIS A 450 -8.29 -19.90 -3.18
CA HIS A 450 -8.67 -19.43 -4.50
C HIS A 450 -9.28 -18.05 -4.46
N LEU A 451 -9.58 -17.53 -5.63
CA LEU A 451 -10.15 -16.21 -5.84
C LEU A 451 -11.57 -16.32 -6.40
N GLY A 452 -12.42 -15.39 -5.99
CA GLY A 452 -13.67 -15.07 -6.68
C GLY A 452 -13.55 -13.72 -7.37
N PHE A 453 -14.13 -13.56 -8.54
CA PHE A 453 -14.12 -12.31 -9.30
C PHE A 453 -15.53 -11.74 -9.42
N TYR A 454 -15.70 -10.46 -9.10
CA TYR A 454 -16.98 -9.76 -9.08
C TYR A 454 -16.86 -8.42 -9.80
N ILE A 455 -17.83 -8.09 -10.65
CA ILE A 455 -17.91 -6.79 -11.31
C ILE A 455 -18.81 -5.90 -10.45
N SER A 456 -18.22 -4.94 -9.72
CA SER A 456 -18.98 -4.04 -8.86
C SER A 456 -19.52 -2.82 -9.61
N ASN A 457 -18.76 -2.29 -10.56
CA ASN A 457 -19.18 -1.16 -11.40
C ASN A 457 -18.64 -1.38 -12.82
N SER A 458 -19.53 -1.33 -13.82
CA SER A 458 -19.20 -1.54 -15.22
C SER A 458 -19.46 -0.31 -16.09
N LYS A 459 -19.80 0.85 -15.51
CA LYS A 459 -20.20 2.05 -16.26
C LYS A 459 -19.14 2.56 -17.25
N GLY A 460 -17.86 2.34 -16.93
CA GLY A 460 -16.75 2.72 -17.81
C GLY A 460 -16.37 1.68 -18.87
N LEU A 461 -17.01 0.52 -18.89
CA LEU A 461 -16.86 -0.48 -19.96
C LEU A 461 -17.78 -0.12 -21.13
N SER A 462 -17.33 -0.37 -22.36
CA SER A 462 -18.08 -0.10 -23.57
C SER A 462 -19.23 -1.10 -23.78
N SER A 463 -20.14 -0.77 -24.71
CA SER A 463 -21.17 -1.70 -25.18
C SER A 463 -20.59 -2.96 -25.82
N ASP A 464 -19.35 -2.87 -26.32
CA ASP A 464 -18.65 -3.92 -27.06
C ASP A 464 -17.78 -4.79 -26.13
N SER A 465 -17.88 -4.56 -24.82
CA SER A 465 -17.26 -5.41 -23.81
C SER A 465 -17.63 -6.87 -24.01
N HIS A 466 -16.61 -7.73 -24.07
CA HIS A 466 -16.74 -9.16 -24.33
C HIS A 466 -16.14 -9.99 -23.19
N GLY A 467 -16.09 -11.31 -23.36
CA GLY A 467 -15.59 -12.27 -22.37
C GLY A 467 -16.73 -13.08 -21.75
N LEU A 468 -16.41 -14.03 -20.88
CA LEU A 468 -17.41 -14.89 -20.24
C LEU A 468 -18.43 -14.11 -19.39
N LEU A 469 -18.04 -12.93 -18.89
CA LEU A 469 -18.93 -12.01 -18.17
C LEU A 469 -19.22 -10.74 -18.97
N GLY A 470 -18.20 -10.16 -19.62
CA GLY A 470 -18.32 -8.85 -20.27
C GLY A 470 -19.38 -8.80 -21.37
N GLN A 471 -19.56 -9.89 -22.13
CA GLN A 471 -20.46 -9.98 -23.29
C GLN A 471 -21.95 -9.76 -22.96
N PHE A 472 -22.32 -9.73 -21.67
CA PHE A 472 -23.69 -9.59 -21.20
C PHE A 472 -23.96 -8.24 -20.53
N LEU A 473 -22.93 -7.44 -20.26
CA LEU A 473 -23.06 -6.22 -19.44
C LEU A 473 -23.92 -5.13 -20.08
N SER A 474 -23.98 -5.09 -21.41
CA SER A 474 -24.74 -4.14 -22.22
C SER A 474 -26.02 -4.73 -22.85
N HIS A 475 -26.34 -5.99 -22.53
CA HIS A 475 -27.40 -6.73 -23.21
C HIS A 475 -28.60 -6.99 -22.31
N GLU A 476 -29.80 -6.98 -22.89
CA GLU A 476 -31.03 -7.37 -22.21
C GLU A 476 -31.37 -8.83 -22.44
N VAL A 477 -32.06 -9.41 -21.47
CA VAL A 477 -32.51 -10.80 -21.50
C VAL A 477 -34.00 -10.89 -21.21
N LYS A 478 -34.70 -11.79 -21.92
CA LYS A 478 -36.13 -12.05 -21.72
C LYS A 478 -36.34 -13.53 -21.43
N LEU A 479 -37.18 -13.82 -20.43
CA LEU A 479 -37.65 -15.17 -20.15
C LEU A 479 -38.92 -15.44 -20.96
N LEU A 480 -38.94 -16.54 -21.69
CA LEU A 480 -40.10 -17.04 -22.43
C LEU A 480 -40.60 -18.30 -21.71
N GLN A 481 -41.88 -18.27 -21.34
CA GLN A 481 -42.57 -19.40 -20.74
C GLN A 481 -43.59 -19.89 -21.76
N GLU A 482 -43.32 -21.04 -22.40
CA GLU A 482 -44.28 -21.66 -23.31
C GLU A 482 -45.37 -22.35 -22.49
N SER A 483 -46.59 -21.79 -22.50
CA SER A 483 -47.78 -22.52 -22.09
C SER A 483 -48.16 -23.48 -23.21
N LEU A 484 -48.14 -24.78 -22.96
CA LEU A 484 -48.65 -25.79 -23.89
C LEU A 484 -50.16 -25.56 -24.09
N ASN A 485 -50.54 -24.85 -25.16
CA ASN A 485 -51.90 -24.89 -25.67
C ASN A 485 -52.08 -26.25 -26.35
N THR A 486 -52.63 -27.21 -25.62
CA THR A 486 -53.14 -28.45 -26.21
C THR A 486 -54.33 -28.12 -27.11
N SER A 487 -54.08 -27.96 -28.41
CA SER A 487 -55.11 -28.14 -29.43
C SER A 487 -55.56 -29.60 -29.38
N ARG A 488 -56.77 -29.82 -28.86
CA ARG A 488 -57.48 -31.09 -28.97
C ARG A 488 -57.72 -31.38 -30.45
N GLN A 489 -57.04 -32.38 -31.00
CA GLN A 489 -57.54 -33.16 -32.12
C GLN A 489 -57.65 -34.61 -31.66
N GLU A 490 -58.86 -35.15 -31.81
CA GLU A 490 -59.24 -36.51 -31.49
C GLU A 490 -58.55 -37.51 -32.41
N ALA A 491 -57.96 -38.57 -31.85
CA ALA A 491 -58.09 -39.95 -32.34
C ALA A 491 -57.33 -40.93 -31.45
N GLY A 492 -58.01 -42.03 -31.07
CA GLY A 492 -57.38 -43.34 -30.88
C GLY A 492 -56.80 -43.64 -29.49
N GLN A 493 -57.54 -44.41 -28.70
CA GLN A 493 -57.05 -45.12 -27.53
C GLN A 493 -55.91 -46.10 -27.92
N ASN A 494 -54.75 -46.00 -27.27
CA ASN A 494 -54.05 -47.13 -26.64
C ASN A 494 -52.82 -46.67 -25.84
N GLN A 495 -52.55 -47.43 -24.78
CA GLN A 495 -51.64 -47.20 -23.65
C GLN A 495 -50.20 -46.81 -24.00
N THR A 496 -49.62 -45.81 -23.33
CA THR A 496 -48.43 -45.93 -22.43
C THR A 496 -48.06 -44.57 -21.84
N GLU A 497 -47.66 -44.58 -20.57
CA GLU A 497 -46.96 -43.54 -19.79
C GLU A 497 -46.97 -42.10 -20.34
N ALA A 498 -47.89 -41.28 -19.82
CA ALA A 498 -47.81 -39.83 -19.94
C ALA A 498 -46.56 -39.31 -19.20
N LEU A 499 -45.46 -39.14 -19.93
CA LEU A 499 -44.38 -38.24 -19.59
C LEU A 499 -44.98 -36.89 -19.22
N LYS A 500 -44.98 -36.55 -17.92
CA LYS A 500 -45.25 -35.19 -17.45
C LYS A 500 -44.14 -34.28 -17.98
N ALA A 501 -44.32 -33.76 -19.18
CA ALA A 501 -43.47 -32.73 -19.75
C ALA A 501 -43.55 -31.51 -18.82
N SER A 502 -42.47 -31.26 -18.09
CA SER A 502 -42.33 -30.05 -17.29
C SER A 502 -42.21 -28.86 -18.25
N PRO A 503 -42.81 -27.70 -17.95
CA PRO A 503 -42.66 -26.52 -18.82
C PRO A 503 -41.18 -26.18 -18.99
N THR A 504 -40.68 -26.23 -20.22
CA THR A 504 -39.30 -25.89 -20.55
C THR A 504 -39.17 -24.37 -20.62
N ASN A 505 -38.76 -23.77 -19.51
CA ASN A 505 -38.45 -22.34 -19.47
C ASN A 505 -37.27 -22.07 -20.41
N THR A 506 -37.44 -21.09 -21.31
CA THR A 506 -36.45 -20.78 -22.33
C THR A 506 -36.06 -19.31 -22.24
N LEU A 507 -34.76 -19.06 -22.18
CA LEU A 507 -34.19 -17.73 -22.12
C LEU A 507 -33.88 -17.24 -23.54
N LYS A 508 -34.33 -16.04 -23.90
CA LYS A 508 -33.94 -15.38 -25.15
C LYS A 508 -32.79 -14.41 -24.87
N VAL A 509 -31.60 -14.73 -25.38
CA VAL A 509 -30.37 -13.94 -25.21
C VAL A 509 -29.73 -13.72 -26.57
N LYS A 510 -29.49 -12.46 -26.96
CA LYS A 510 -28.89 -12.12 -28.27
C LYS A 510 -29.55 -12.85 -29.46
N GLY A 511 -30.89 -13.00 -29.42
CA GLY A 511 -31.65 -13.72 -30.46
C GLY A 511 -31.64 -15.25 -30.36
N ARG A 512 -30.83 -15.85 -29.48
CA ARG A 512 -30.74 -17.30 -29.26
C ARG A 512 -31.70 -17.76 -28.17
N LEU A 513 -32.17 -18.99 -28.28
CA LEU A 513 -33.03 -19.66 -27.30
C LEU A 513 -32.23 -20.66 -26.48
N VAL A 514 -32.20 -20.47 -25.16
CA VAL A 514 -31.41 -21.26 -24.21
C VAL A 514 -32.35 -21.92 -23.20
N PRO A 515 -32.46 -23.25 -23.17
CA PRO A 515 -33.22 -23.95 -22.13
C PRO A 515 -32.59 -23.72 -20.75
N VAL A 516 -33.39 -23.30 -19.78
CA VAL A 516 -32.93 -22.98 -18.42
C VAL A 516 -33.75 -23.67 -17.35
N VAL A 517 -33.12 -23.97 -16.22
CA VAL A 517 -33.80 -24.51 -15.03
C VAL A 517 -33.60 -23.58 -13.84
N TRP A 518 -34.64 -23.39 -13.04
CA TRP A 518 -34.51 -22.57 -11.83
C TRP A 518 -33.56 -23.23 -10.83
N LYS A 519 -32.65 -22.45 -10.24
CA LYS A 519 -31.75 -22.86 -9.16
C LYS A 519 -31.53 -21.73 -8.17
N GLN A 520 -31.16 -22.12 -6.96
CA GLN A 520 -30.69 -21.23 -5.91
C GLN A 520 -29.21 -21.46 -5.67
N ARG A 521 -28.43 -20.38 -5.50
CA ARG A 521 -27.00 -20.42 -5.29
C ARG A 521 -26.58 -19.44 -4.20
N ARG A 522 -25.49 -19.78 -3.51
CA ARG A 522 -24.85 -18.90 -2.54
C ARG A 522 -23.59 -18.30 -3.14
N ILE A 523 -23.44 -16.98 -3.03
CA ILE A 523 -22.27 -16.22 -3.48
C ILE A 523 -21.62 -15.50 -2.30
N TYR A 524 -20.49 -14.85 -2.53
CA TYR A 524 -19.83 -13.97 -1.56
C TYR A 524 -19.56 -14.67 -0.22
N ASN A 525 -18.82 -15.78 -0.26
CA ASN A 525 -18.55 -16.66 0.89
C ASN A 525 -19.81 -17.18 1.61
N GLY A 526 -20.93 -17.28 0.89
CA GLY A 526 -22.20 -17.75 1.44
C GLY A 526 -23.02 -16.70 2.17
N GLN A 527 -22.60 -15.43 2.13
CA GLN A 527 -23.31 -14.33 2.78
C GLN A 527 -24.57 -13.89 2.02
N GLN A 528 -24.64 -14.20 0.72
CA GLN A 528 -25.76 -13.83 -0.12
C GLN A 528 -26.28 -15.03 -0.90
N GLU A 529 -27.60 -15.15 -0.92
CA GLU A 529 -28.32 -16.16 -1.69
C GLU A 529 -28.97 -15.50 -2.90
N ILE A 530 -28.85 -16.16 -4.05
CA ILE A 530 -29.33 -15.69 -5.34
C ILE A 530 -30.14 -16.80 -5.99
N GLU A 531 -31.33 -16.44 -6.44
CA GLU A 531 -32.13 -17.22 -7.36
C GLU A 531 -31.69 -16.91 -8.80
N CYS A 532 -31.42 -17.94 -9.58
CA CYS A 532 -30.91 -17.79 -10.95
C CYS A 532 -31.47 -18.86 -11.89
N TRP A 533 -31.62 -18.46 -13.15
CA TRP A 533 -31.91 -19.39 -14.24
C TRP A 533 -30.62 -20.05 -14.69
N PHE A 534 -30.51 -21.37 -14.45
CA PHE A 534 -29.32 -22.14 -14.72
C PHE A 534 -29.30 -22.67 -16.16
N ALA A 535 -28.31 -22.23 -16.95
CA ALA A 535 -27.98 -22.79 -18.25
C ALA A 535 -27.03 -23.99 -18.08
N LYS A 536 -27.39 -25.13 -18.67
CA LYS A 536 -26.63 -26.38 -18.59
C LYS A 536 -25.52 -26.43 -19.65
N ASN A 537 -24.74 -27.52 -19.66
CA ASN A 537 -23.81 -27.90 -20.72
C ASN A 537 -22.75 -26.81 -21.05
N ASN A 538 -22.00 -26.35 -20.06
CA ASN A 538 -20.95 -25.34 -20.24
C ASN A 538 -21.42 -24.06 -20.95
N ALA A 539 -22.62 -23.61 -20.60
CA ALA A 539 -23.24 -22.41 -21.17
C ALA A 539 -23.48 -22.49 -22.68
N ASP A 540 -23.66 -23.70 -23.23
CA ASP A 540 -24.00 -23.89 -24.63
C ASP A 540 -25.20 -23.01 -25.03
N LYS A 541 -25.06 -22.34 -26.18
CA LYS A 541 -25.98 -21.33 -26.74
C LYS A 541 -26.18 -20.06 -25.90
N LEU A 542 -25.72 -20.01 -24.65
CA LEU A 542 -25.75 -18.81 -23.81
C LEU A 542 -24.60 -17.87 -24.17
N ILE A 543 -23.36 -18.37 -24.15
CA ILE A 543 -22.16 -17.61 -24.53
C ILE A 543 -21.97 -17.60 -26.05
N ASP A 544 -21.32 -16.59 -26.60
CA ASP A 544 -20.94 -16.55 -28.02
C ASP A 544 -19.87 -17.63 -28.27
N GLY A 545 -20.17 -18.66 -29.06
CA GLY A 545 -19.27 -19.79 -29.32
C GLY A 545 -19.24 -20.83 -28.18
N SER A 546 -18.06 -21.40 -27.96
CA SER A 546 -17.73 -22.40 -26.94
C SER A 546 -16.78 -21.82 -25.89
N TYR A 547 -16.59 -22.49 -24.75
CA TYR A 547 -15.68 -21.94 -23.73
C TYR A 547 -14.23 -21.86 -24.21
N GLN A 548 -13.82 -22.73 -25.15
CA GLN A 548 -12.48 -22.74 -25.73
C GLN A 548 -12.14 -21.43 -26.45
N ASP A 549 -13.14 -20.73 -26.98
CA ASP A 549 -12.98 -19.44 -27.65
C ASP A 549 -12.62 -18.30 -26.67
N TYR A 550 -12.78 -18.55 -25.37
CA TYR A 550 -12.43 -17.63 -24.28
C TYR A 550 -11.11 -17.98 -23.61
N LEU A 551 -10.36 -18.95 -24.12
CA LEU A 551 -9.04 -19.27 -23.63
C LEU A 551 -8.03 -18.21 -24.07
N ALA A 552 -7.27 -17.71 -23.10
CA ALA A 552 -6.14 -16.83 -23.32
C ALA A 552 -4.85 -17.66 -23.36
N SER A 553 -3.93 -17.28 -24.25
CA SER A 553 -2.62 -17.93 -24.38
C SER A 553 -1.67 -17.60 -23.23
N HIS A 554 -1.90 -16.47 -22.56
CA HIS A 554 -1.07 -15.93 -21.49
C HIS A 554 -1.93 -15.12 -20.51
N PRO A 555 -1.55 -14.99 -19.21
CA PRO A 555 -2.35 -14.23 -18.24
C PRO A 555 -2.58 -12.77 -18.63
N PHE A 556 -1.67 -12.16 -19.40
CA PHE A 556 -1.79 -10.77 -19.89
C PHE A 556 -2.20 -10.67 -21.37
N ASP A 557 -2.75 -11.74 -21.94
CA ASP A 557 -3.23 -11.77 -23.33
C ASP A 557 -4.51 -10.93 -23.49
N THR A 558 -4.45 -9.96 -24.40
CA THR A 558 -5.51 -9.01 -24.75
C THR A 558 -6.34 -9.44 -25.95
N GLY A 559 -5.99 -10.54 -26.61
CA GLY A 559 -6.68 -11.08 -27.79
C GLY A 559 -6.40 -10.32 -29.08
N THR A 560 -5.39 -9.44 -29.13
CA THR A 560 -5.06 -8.64 -30.33
C THR A 560 -4.00 -9.28 -31.23
N SER A 561 -3.44 -10.44 -30.87
CA SER A 561 -2.43 -11.15 -31.64
C SER A 561 -3.04 -12.19 -32.59
N PHE A 562 -3.81 -11.75 -33.58
CA PHE A 562 -4.02 -12.48 -34.85
C PHE A 562 -4.30 -11.46 -35.96
N GLY A 563 -3.21 -10.89 -36.49
CA GLY A 563 -3.18 -10.18 -37.75
C GLY A 563 -1.98 -10.68 -38.54
N THR A 564 -2.23 -11.14 -39.77
CA THR A 564 -1.26 -11.57 -40.79
C THR A 564 -0.46 -12.86 -40.53
N ILE A 565 -1.13 -14.01 -40.63
CA ILE A 565 -0.58 -15.16 -41.38
C ILE A 565 -1.74 -15.73 -42.21
N ASN A 566 -1.85 -15.28 -43.46
CA ASN A 566 -2.35 -16.03 -44.62
C ASN A 566 -2.52 -15.09 -45.82
N SER A 567 -1.48 -14.99 -46.64
CA SER A 567 -1.61 -15.04 -48.10
C SER A 567 -0.25 -15.38 -48.69
N LEU A 568 -0.21 -16.52 -49.40
CA LEU A 568 0.83 -16.93 -50.32
C LEU A 568 1.19 -15.83 -51.32
#